data_AF-A0A3G1DGC8-F1
#
_entry.id   AF-A0A3G1DGC8-F1
#
_cell.length_a   1.000
_cell.length_b   1.000
_cell.length_c   1.000
_cell.angle_alpha   90.00
_cell.angle_beta   90.00
_cell.angle_gamma   90.00
#
_symmetry.space_group_name_H-M   'P 1'
#
loop_
_entity.id
_entity.type
_entity.pdbx_description
1 polymer ?
#
loop_
_entity_poly.entity_id
_entity_poly.type
_entity_poly.pdbx_seq_one_letter_code
_entity_poly.pdbx_strand_id
1 'polypeptide(L)'
;MGILGGKVASVHVWTEGDRSVGLDGEGAEIHAAGDFLIDLDALAPEDRQATLEAFRQKIIEAFSLAWDKPAKAIFDIELADDTQAAS
;
A
#
# COMPACT_ATOMS: atom_id res chain seq x y z
N MET A 1 1.50 4.23 -18.45
CA MET A 1 1.79 2.83 -18.09
C MET A 1 0.77 2.44 -17.04
N GLY A 2 -0.10 1.47 -17.31
CA GLY A 2 -1.08 1.00 -16.32
C GLY A 2 -0.38 0.21 -15.22
N ILE A 3 -0.93 0.25 -14.00
CA ILE A 3 -0.50 -0.64 -12.92
C ILE A 3 -0.76 -2.08 -13.37
N LEU A 4 0.29 -2.91 -13.33
CA LEU A 4 0.17 -4.35 -13.56
C LEU A 4 -0.78 -4.96 -12.50
N GLY A 5 -1.35 -6.13 -12.80
CA GLY A 5 -2.19 -6.86 -11.86
C GLY A 5 -1.45 -7.25 -10.57
N GLY A 6 -2.09 -8.07 -9.73
CA GLY A 6 -1.48 -8.57 -8.49
C GLY A 6 -2.30 -8.29 -7.23
N LYS A 7 -1.69 -8.53 -6.08
CA LYS A 7 -2.34 -8.48 -4.77
C LYS A 7 -1.60 -7.51 -3.86
N VAL A 8 -2.33 -6.60 -3.25
CA VAL A 8 -1.78 -5.72 -2.21
C VAL A 8 -1.65 -6.52 -0.92
N ALA A 9 -0.44 -6.94 -0.58
CA ALA A 9 -0.17 -7.73 0.62
C ALA A 9 -0.25 -6.87 1.89
N SER A 10 0.41 -5.72 1.88
CA SER A 10 0.45 -4.80 3.01
C SER A 10 0.47 -3.32 2.61
N VAL A 11 0.18 -2.45 3.58
CA VAL A 11 0.44 -1.01 3.47
C VAL A 11 1.36 -0.59 4.59
N HIS A 12 2.51 -0.02 4.25
CA HIS A 12 3.35 0.64 5.22
C HIS A 12 2.96 2.12 5.32
N VAL A 13 2.75 2.61 6.54
CA VAL A 13 2.33 3.98 6.83
C VAL A 13 3.27 4.60 7.85
N TRP A 14 3.75 5.81 7.61
CA TRP A 14 4.71 6.46 8.50
C TRP A 14 4.57 7.99 8.48
N THR A 15 4.99 8.64 9.56
CA THR A 15 5.13 10.11 9.59
C THR A 15 6.54 10.50 9.15
N GLU A 16 6.76 11.78 8.86
CA GLU A 16 8.12 12.28 8.74
C GLU A 16 8.87 12.12 10.07
N GLY A 17 9.99 11.40 10.01
CA GLY A 17 10.88 11.12 11.12
C GLY A 17 12.11 10.41 10.57
N ASP A 18 13.28 11.02 10.74
CA ASP A 18 14.55 10.42 10.38
C ASP A 18 15.26 10.01 11.68
N ARG A 19 15.13 8.73 12.03
CA ARG A 19 15.79 8.16 13.21
C ARG A 19 17.31 8.27 13.14
N SER A 20 17.90 8.43 11.96
CA SER A 20 19.36 8.63 11.82
C SER A 20 19.83 9.99 12.35
N VAL A 21 18.92 10.96 12.48
CA VAL A 21 19.20 12.29 13.07
C VAL A 21 18.42 12.55 14.36
N GLY A 22 17.81 11.53 14.95
CA GLY A 22 17.10 11.62 16.24
C GLY A 22 15.72 12.27 16.15
N LEU A 23 15.09 12.29 14.97
CA LEU A 23 13.70 12.71 14.82
C LEU A 23 12.78 11.49 15.00
N ASP A 24 11.96 11.53 16.05
CA ASP A 24 10.95 10.51 16.32
C ASP A 24 9.88 10.50 15.22
N GLY A 25 9.67 9.32 14.63
CA GLY A 25 8.63 9.06 13.64
C GLY A 25 7.74 7.91 14.08
N GLU A 26 6.44 8.05 13.79
CA GLU A 26 5.47 6.97 13.92
C GLU A 26 5.52 6.08 12.67
N GLY A 27 5.27 4.79 12.87
CA GLY A 27 5.22 3.82 11.79
C GLY A 27 4.24 2.71 12.13
N ALA A 28 3.45 2.30 11.14
CA ALA A 28 2.54 1.20 11.21
C ALA A 28 2.57 0.40 9.92
N GLU A 29 2.22 -0.87 10.03
CA GLU A 29 2.00 -1.73 8.88
C GLU A 29 0.59 -2.33 8.97
N ILE A 30 -0.15 -2.21 7.88
CA ILE A 30 -1.51 -2.72 7.76
C ILE A 30 -1.44 -4.00 6.94
N HIS A 31 -1.91 -5.09 7.53
CA HIS A 31 -2.03 -6.39 6.90
C HIS A 31 -3.48 -6.86 6.97
N ALA A 32 -3.90 -7.65 5.99
CA ALA A 32 -5.14 -8.39 6.11
C ALA A 32 -4.96 -9.51 7.14
N ALA A 33 -6.03 -9.89 7.83
CA ALA A 33 -6.04 -11.11 8.64
C ALA A 33 -6.03 -12.39 7.77
N GLY A 34 -6.29 -12.25 6.47
CA GLY A 34 -6.17 -13.29 5.43
C GLY A 34 -5.03 -12.99 4.46
N ASP A 35 -5.18 -13.36 3.19
CA ASP A 35 -4.06 -13.32 2.23
C ASP A 35 -3.68 -11.90 1.75
N PHE A 36 -4.65 -11.02 1.45
CA PHE A 36 -4.35 -9.71 0.85
C PHE A 36 -5.41 -8.66 1.21
N LEU A 37 -5.03 -7.39 1.10
CA LEU A 37 -5.91 -6.23 1.32
C LEU A 37 -6.78 -5.92 0.11
N ILE A 38 -6.19 -5.97 -1.09
CA ILE A 38 -6.87 -5.69 -2.37
C ILE A 38 -6.36 -6.68 -3.42
N ASP A 39 -7.29 -7.35 -4.10
CA ASP A 39 -7.01 -8.10 -5.32
C ASP A 39 -7.15 -7.17 -6.52
N LEU A 40 -6.04 -6.76 -7.14
CA LEU A 40 -6.05 -5.91 -8.34
C LEU A 40 -6.39 -6.70 -9.59
N ASP A 41 -6.17 -8.02 -9.60
CA ASP A 41 -6.53 -8.89 -10.74
C ASP A 41 -8.04 -9.03 -10.88
N ALA A 42 -8.76 -8.95 -9.77
CA ALA A 42 -10.22 -8.89 -9.74
C ALA A 42 -10.82 -7.56 -10.24
N LEU A 43 -9.99 -6.51 -10.42
CA LEU A 43 -10.41 -5.20 -10.91
C LEU A 43 -10.14 -5.02 -12.40
N ALA A 44 -11.01 -4.25 -13.06
CA ALA A 44 -10.77 -3.78 -14.42
C ALA A 44 -9.46 -2.96 -14.45
N PRO A 45 -8.57 -3.17 -15.46
CA PRO A 45 -7.27 -2.50 -15.52
C PRO A 45 -7.32 -0.97 -15.39
N GLU A 46 -8.37 -0.35 -15.94
CA GLU A 46 -8.62 1.10 -15.87
C GLU A 46 -8.95 1.60 -14.46
N ASP A 47 -9.50 0.76 -13.59
CA ASP A 47 -9.93 1.13 -12.24
C ASP A 47 -8.86 0.90 -11.17
N ARG A 48 -7.83 0.08 -11.48
CA ARG A 48 -6.78 -0.31 -10.53
C ARG A 48 -6.06 0.89 -9.91
N GLN A 49 -5.62 1.82 -10.75
CA GLN A 49 -4.88 2.99 -10.30
C GLN A 49 -5.76 3.90 -9.41
N ALA A 50 -6.99 4.18 -9.86
CA ALA A 50 -7.93 5.01 -9.10
C ALA A 50 -8.27 4.38 -7.74
N THR A 51 -8.45 3.06 -7.70
CA THR A 51 -8.73 2.32 -6.47
C THR A 51 -7.55 2.38 -5.49
N LEU A 52 -6.33 2.14 -5.96
CA LEU A 52 -5.13 2.25 -5.13
C LEU A 52 -4.92 3.67 -4.59
N GLU A 53 -5.15 4.69 -5.42
CA GLU A 53 -5.02 6.09 -5.00
C GLU A 53 -6.07 6.48 -3.97
N ALA A 54 -7.33 6.10 -4.17
CA ALA A 54 -8.41 6.35 -3.23
C ALA A 54 -8.15 5.65 -1.88
N PHE A 55 -7.70 4.40 -1.92
CA PHE A 55 -7.33 3.66 -0.72
C PHE A 55 -6.15 4.32 0.01
N ARG A 56 -5.10 4.71 -0.72
CA ARG A 56 -3.93 5.42 -0.17
C ARG A 56 -4.34 6.71 0.52
N GLN A 57 -5.17 7.53 -0.12
CA GLN A 57 -5.64 8.79 0.43
C GLN A 57 -6.40 8.57 1.75
N LYS A 58 -7.27 7.57 1.82
CA LYS A 58 -8.04 7.27 3.04
C LYS A 58 -7.16 6.77 4.18
N ILE A 59 -6.15 5.95 3.88
CA ILE A 59 -5.17 5.52 4.88
C ILE A 59 -4.35 6.72 5.40
N ILE A 60 -3.85 7.57 4.50
CA ILE A 60 -3.10 8.77 4.89
C ILE A 60 -3.97 9.71 5.74
N GLU A 61 -5.22 9.95 5.35
CA GLU A 61 -6.17 10.80 6.07
C GLU A 61 -6.40 10.26 7.50
N ALA A 62 -6.68 8.97 7.64
CA ALA A 62 -6.96 8.34 8.92
C ALA A 62 -5.75 8.37 9.87
N PHE A 63 -4.55 8.01 9.37
CA PHE A 63 -3.34 8.00 10.19
C PHE A 63 -2.84 9.40 10.50
N SER A 64 -3.02 10.36 9.58
CA SER A 64 -2.65 11.75 9.85
C SER A 64 -3.49 12.33 10.99
N LEU A 65 -4.78 11.98 11.04
CA LEU A 65 -5.67 12.35 12.13
C LEU A 65 -5.29 11.64 13.45
N ALA A 66 -5.02 10.34 13.40
CA ALA A 66 -4.71 9.55 14.59
C ALA A 66 -3.39 9.96 15.28
N TRP A 67 -2.38 10.32 14.49
CA TRP A 67 -1.07 10.74 14.98
C TRP A 67 -0.90 12.25 15.12
N ASP A 68 -1.89 13.03 14.69
CA ASP A 68 -1.84 14.50 14.63
C ASP A 68 -0.58 15.01 13.88
N LYS A 69 -0.20 14.30 12.81
CA LYS A 69 1.02 14.53 12.01
C LYS A 69 0.79 14.14 10.55
N PRO A 70 1.45 14.75 9.57
CA PRO A 70 1.36 14.30 8.18
C PRO A 70 1.87 12.87 8.01
N ALA A 71 1.01 11.99 7.49
CA ALA A 71 1.35 10.60 7.17
C ALA A 71 1.69 10.41 5.69
N LYS A 72 2.48 9.38 5.40
CA LYS A 72 2.81 8.86 4.07
C LYS A 72 2.46 7.38 4.05
N ALA A 73 2.13 6.85 2.88
CA ALA A 73 1.80 5.45 2.70
C ALA A 73 2.34 4.88 1.40
N ILE A 74 2.82 3.64 1.45
CA ILE A 74 3.28 2.85 0.30
C ILE A 74 2.67 1.46 0.37
N PHE A 75 2.38 0.90 -0.80
CA PHE A 75 1.83 -0.45 -0.93
C PHE A 75 2.95 -1.43 -1.21
N ASP A 76 2.89 -2.58 -0.54
CA ASP A 76 3.59 -3.77 -0.98
C ASP A 76 2.65 -4.58 -1.87
N ILE A 77 3.04 -4.79 -3.12
CA ILE A 77 2.21 -5.45 -4.14
C ILE A 77 2.94 -6.68 -4.63
N GLU A 78 2.36 -7.84 -4.37
CA GLU A 78 2.78 -9.11 -4.92
C GLU A 78 2.22 -9.25 -6.33
N LEU A 79 3.11 -9.26 -7.32
CA LEU A 79 2.76 -9.57 -8.69
C LEU A 79 2.63 -11.09 -8.83
N ALA A 80 1.63 -11.57 -9.58
CA ALA A 80 1.60 -12.97 -9.96
C ALA A 80 2.81 -13.27 -10.84
N ASP A 81 3.64 -14.23 -10.43
CA ASP A 81 4.76 -14.73 -11.23
C ASP A 81 4.20 -15.32 -12.54
N ASP A 82 4.49 -14.68 -13.68
CA ASP A 82 4.21 -15.24 -15.01
C ASP A 82 5.27 -16.32 -15.38
N THR A 83 5.70 -17.12 -14.40
CA THR A 83 6.68 -18.19 -14.56
C THR A 83 6.01 -19.55 -14.51
N GLN A 84 5.06 -19.78 -15.42
CA GLN A 84 4.72 -21.12 -15.88
C GLN A 84 4.48 -21.12 -17.40
N ALA A 85 5.56 -20.94 -18.17
CA ALA A 85 5.55 -21.19 -19.61
C ALA A 85 6.95 -21.56 -20.13
N ALA A 86 7.42 -22.77 -19.81
CA ALA A 86 8.17 -23.67 -20.72
C ALA A 86 8.73 -24.85 -19.92
N SER A 87 8.01 -25.97 -19.92
CA SER A 87 8.57 -27.31 -19.76
C SER A 87 7.94 -28.21 -20.81
#